data_AF-A0A4Q3S559-F1
#
_entry.id   AF-A0A4Q3S559-F1
#
_cell.length_a   1.000
_cell.length_b   1.000
_cell.length_c   1.000
_cell.angle_alpha   90.00
_cell.angle_beta   90.00
_cell.angle_gamma   90.00
#
_symmetry.space_group_name_H-M   'P 1'
#
loop_
_entity.id
_entity.type
_entity.pdbx_description
1 polymer ?
#
loop_
_entity_poly.entity_id
_entity_poly.type
_entity_poly.pdbx_seq_one_letter_code
_entity_poly.pdbx_strand_id
1 'polypeptide(L)'
;MFAHPYRYIFIAVLSLYTLLNTILCEVYLYFRIEISWYLALLTITGITLLIWEGNRLLERGIRKLVKADAHKIRFVIYFFLIGNLVAALSTIVMVYLVGRIVLDLPLENNVQPFKLNLIYATLVNLFFHLMNTILLFFHNYKKQWIEAEELRRISTQAQLQLIKNQVNPHFLFNNLNVLSAMVIR
;
A
#
# COMPACT_ATOMS: atom_id res chain seq x y z
N MET A 1 -1.58 -4.30 -4.23
CA MET A 1 -1.73 -5.20 -3.06
C MET A 1 -2.93 -6.14 -3.20
N PHE A 2 -4.10 -5.62 -3.59
CA PHE A 2 -5.38 -6.33 -3.49
C PHE A 2 -5.55 -7.57 -4.39
N ALA A 3 -4.69 -7.75 -5.40
CA ALA A 3 -4.70 -8.91 -6.29
C ALA A 3 -3.83 -10.10 -5.82
N HIS A 4 -3.26 -10.03 -4.61
CA HIS A 4 -2.37 -11.08 -4.09
C HIS A 4 -3.08 -12.45 -3.97
N PRO A 5 -2.41 -13.59 -4.27
CA PRO A 5 -3.04 -14.92 -4.22
C PRO A 5 -3.52 -15.30 -2.81
N TYR A 6 -2.78 -14.95 -1.77
CA TYR A 6 -3.11 -15.26 -0.37
C TYR A 6 -4.08 -14.26 0.28
N ARG A 7 -4.85 -13.49 -0.50
CA ARG A 7 -5.72 -12.43 0.05
C ARG A 7 -6.73 -12.94 1.09
N TYR A 8 -7.31 -14.13 0.88
CA TYR A 8 -8.29 -14.69 1.80
C TYR A 8 -7.68 -15.10 3.14
N ILE A 9 -6.40 -15.49 3.16
CA ILE A 9 -5.67 -15.77 4.40
C ILE A 9 -5.47 -14.47 5.18
N PHE A 10 -5.06 -13.38 4.52
CA PHE A 10 -4.91 -12.08 5.18
C PHE A 10 -6.23 -11.57 5.75
N ILE A 11 -7.33 -11.72 5.00
CA ILE A 11 -8.68 -11.38 5.48
C ILE A 11 -9.01 -12.22 6.71
N ALA A 12 -8.89 -13.55 6.65
CA ALA A 12 -9.22 -14.43 7.76
C ALA A 12 -8.39 -14.13 9.02
N VAL A 13 -7.08 -13.92 8.87
CA VAL A 13 -6.18 -13.57 9.98
C VAL A 13 -6.56 -12.21 10.57
N LEU A 14 -6.83 -11.20 9.76
CA LEU A 14 -7.21 -9.87 10.24
C LEU A 14 -8.57 -9.90 10.96
N SER A 15 -9.54 -10.64 10.43
CA SER A 15 -10.86 -10.77 11.04
C SER A 15 -10.78 -11.52 12.37
N LEU A 16 -10.00 -12.60 12.44
CA LEU A 16 -9.77 -13.32 13.70
C LEU A 16 -9.04 -12.44 14.72
N TYR A 17 -7.99 -11.72 14.30
CA TYR A 17 -7.29 -10.75 15.14
C TYR A 17 -8.25 -9.69 15.70
N THR A 18 -9.13 -9.14 14.84
CA THR A 18 -10.11 -8.13 15.26
C THR A 18 -11.10 -8.70 16.28
N LEU A 19 -11.61 -9.90 16.06
CA LEU A 19 -12.52 -10.56 16.99
C LEU A 19 -11.86 -10.78 18.35
N LEU A 20 -10.63 -11.30 18.36
CA LEU A 20 -9.87 -11.53 19.59
C LEU A 20 -9.67 -10.22 20.37
N ASN A 21 -9.32 -9.13 19.70
CA ASN A 21 -9.19 -7.81 20.34
C ASN A 21 -10.53 -7.30 20.88
N THR A 22 -11.63 -7.56 20.17
CA THR A 22 -12.97 -7.11 20.56
C THR A 22 -13.47 -7.86 21.80
N ILE A 23 -13.16 -9.16 21.89
CA ILE A 23 -13.43 -9.99 23.08
C ILE A 23 -12.53 -9.56 24.24
N LEU A 24 -11.23 -9.38 24.00
CA LEU A 24 -10.24 -8.99 25.02
C LEU A 24 -10.58 -7.64 25.67
N CYS A 25 -11.04 -6.68 24.86
CA CYS A 25 -11.45 -5.35 25.34
C CYS A 25 -12.91 -5.31 25.85
N GLU A 26 -13.60 -6.46 25.94
CA GLU A 26 -14.99 -6.57 26.38
C GLU A 26 -15.96 -5.60 25.69
N VAL A 27 -15.71 -5.28 24.42
CA VAL A 27 -16.40 -4.21 23.68
C VAL A 27 -17.91 -4.46 23.63
N TYR A 28 -18.32 -5.71 23.39
CA TYR A 28 -19.74 -6.07 23.33
C TYR A 28 -20.45 -5.89 24.67
N LEU A 29 -19.77 -6.20 25.78
CA LEU A 29 -20.29 -6.01 27.13
C LEU A 29 -20.41 -4.53 27.47
N TYR A 30 -19.36 -3.75 27.20
CA TYR A 30 -19.33 -2.31 27.47
C TYR A 30 -20.44 -1.54 26.74
N PHE A 31 -20.66 -1.87 25.46
CA PHE A 31 -21.68 -1.21 24.64
C PHE A 31 -23.07 -1.89 24.68
N ARG A 32 -23.26 -2.90 25.54
CA ARG A 32 -24.52 -3.66 25.70
C ARG A 32 -25.04 -4.23 24.37
N ILE A 33 -24.14 -4.80 23.58
CA ILE A 33 -24.46 -5.43 22.29
C ILE A 33 -24.57 -6.93 22.51
N GLU A 34 -25.79 -7.45 22.48
CA GLU A 34 -26.05 -8.89 22.55
C GLU A 34 -25.88 -9.52 21.16
N ILE A 35 -24.71 -10.13 20.93
CA ILE A 35 -24.42 -10.86 19.70
C ILE A 35 -23.61 -12.11 19.99
N SER A 36 -23.92 -13.19 19.27
CA SER A 36 -23.12 -14.41 19.34
C SER A 36 -21.76 -14.22 18.66
N TRP A 37 -20.71 -14.85 19.21
CA TRP A 37 -19.34 -14.71 18.71
C TRP A 37 -19.17 -15.07 17.22
N TYR A 38 -19.94 -16.05 16.73
CA TYR A 38 -19.87 -16.48 15.33
C TYR A 38 -20.53 -15.47 14.37
N LEU A 39 -21.58 -14.77 14.81
CA LEU A 39 -22.21 -13.69 14.04
C LEU A 39 -21.31 -12.45 14.03
N ALA A 40 -20.65 -12.15 15.15
CA ALA A 40 -19.61 -11.14 15.24
C ALA A 40 -18.43 -11.45 14.29
N LEU A 41 -17.97 -12.70 14.24
CA LEU A 41 -16.93 -13.11 13.31
C LEU A 41 -17.39 -12.94 11.85
N LEU A 42 -18.63 -13.31 11.55
CA LEU A 42 -19.22 -13.20 10.21
C LEU A 42 -19.36 -11.74 9.77
N THR A 43 -19.81 -10.83 10.66
CA THR A 43 -19.90 -9.40 10.34
C THR A 43 -18.53 -8.81 10.05
N ILE A 44 -17.55 -9.04 10.94
CA ILE A 44 -16.18 -8.56 10.78
C ILE A 44 -15.60 -9.10 9.47
N THR A 45 -15.67 -10.42 9.24
CA THR A 45 -15.13 -11.05 8.03
C THR A 45 -15.80 -10.56 6.77
N GLY A 46 -17.13 -10.42 6.77
CA GLY A 46 -17.87 -9.90 5.63
C GLY A 46 -17.50 -8.45 5.31
N ILE A 47 -17.36 -7.59 6.32
CA ILE A 47 -16.91 -6.20 6.14
C ILE A 47 -15.50 -6.18 5.56
N THR A 48 -14.55 -6.91 6.15
CA THR A 48 -13.16 -6.96 5.66
C THR A 48 -13.10 -7.45 4.22
N LEU A 49 -13.88 -8.48 3.88
CA LEU A 49 -13.94 -9.06 2.53
C LEU A 49 -14.51 -8.06 1.51
N LEU A 50 -15.65 -7.43 1.82
CA LEU A 50 -16.27 -6.45 0.93
C LEU A 50 -15.36 -5.23 0.72
N ILE A 51 -14.67 -4.76 1.75
CA ILE A 51 -13.67 -3.70 1.63
C ILE A 51 -12.53 -4.12 0.71
N TRP A 52 -11.98 -5.33 0.91
CA TRP A 52 -10.87 -5.81 0.09
C TRP A 52 -11.28 -5.97 -1.38
N GLU A 53 -12.40 -6.65 -1.62
CA GLU A 53 -12.90 -6.94 -2.97
C GLU A 53 -13.38 -5.67 -3.69
N GLY A 54 -14.07 -4.78 -2.98
CA GLY A 54 -14.48 -3.48 -3.50
C GLY A 54 -13.26 -2.62 -3.88
N ASN A 55 -12.24 -2.55 -3.02
CA ASN A 55 -10.99 -1.85 -3.35
C ASN A 55 -10.22 -2.50 -4.50
N ARG A 56 -10.25 -3.84 -4.65
CA ARG A 56 -9.64 -4.54 -5.79
C ARG A 56 -10.27 -4.15 -7.12
N LEU A 57 -11.59 -4.05 -7.17
CA LEU A 57 -12.31 -3.61 -8.37
C LEU A 57 -12.08 -2.12 -8.63
N LEU A 58 -12.14 -1.31 -7.56
CA LEU A 58 -11.94 0.13 -7.62
C LEU A 58 -10.55 0.51 -8.12
N GLU A 59 -9.51 -0.21 -7.66
CA GLU A 59 -8.13 0.01 -8.07
C GLU A 59 -7.98 -0.03 -9.60
N ARG A 60 -8.65 -0.97 -10.28
CA ARG A 60 -8.59 -1.11 -11.75
C ARG A 60 -9.21 0.10 -12.46
N GLY A 61 -10.32 0.63 -11.93
CA GLY A 61 -11.01 1.79 -12.49
C GLY A 61 -10.24 3.08 -12.28
N ILE A 62 -9.82 3.36 -11.05
CA ILE A 62 -9.13 4.61 -10.70
C ILE A 62 -7.76 4.68 -11.37
N ARG A 63 -7.03 3.57 -11.47
CA ARG A 63 -5.72 3.55 -12.16
C ARG A 63 -5.82 4.05 -13.60
N LYS A 64 -6.88 3.67 -14.32
CA LYS A 64 -7.15 4.12 -15.69
C LYS A 64 -7.55 5.60 -15.74
N LEU A 65 -8.46 6.03 -14.85
CA LEU A 65 -8.95 7.42 -14.80
C LEU A 65 -7.84 8.44 -14.47
N VAL A 66 -7.00 8.15 -13.48
CA VAL A 66 -6.02 9.12 -12.95
C VAL A 66 -4.66 9.01 -13.65
N LYS A 67 -4.48 8.06 -14.58
CA LYS A 67 -3.18 7.71 -15.18
C LYS A 67 -2.12 7.52 -14.08
N ALA A 68 -2.32 6.49 -13.26
CA ALA A 68 -1.57 6.28 -12.01
C ALA A 68 -0.05 6.31 -12.15
N ASP A 69 0.50 5.93 -13.32
CA ASP A 69 1.94 5.92 -13.56
C ASP A 69 2.55 7.33 -13.60
N ALA A 70 1.79 8.32 -14.08
CA ALA A 70 2.21 9.72 -14.15
C ALA A 70 1.92 10.48 -12.84
N HIS A 71 0.79 10.21 -12.18
CA HIS A 71 0.32 10.99 -11.02
C HIS A 71 0.05 10.11 -9.79
N LYS A 72 1.11 9.48 -9.25
CA LYS A 72 1.01 8.51 -8.15
C LYS A 72 0.37 9.06 -6.88
N ILE A 73 0.70 10.30 -6.47
CA ILE A 73 0.13 10.92 -5.27
C ILE A 73 -1.38 11.16 -5.46
N ARG A 74 -1.79 11.69 -6.63
CA ARG A 74 -3.22 11.87 -6.95
C ARG A 74 -3.95 10.54 -6.93
N PHE A 75 -3.35 9.49 -7.50
CA PHE A 75 -3.91 8.15 -7.45
C PHE A 75 -4.15 7.68 -6.01
N VAL A 76 -3.17 7.81 -5.11
CA VAL A 76 -3.31 7.40 -3.69
C VAL A 76 -4.42 8.18 -2.99
N ILE A 77 -4.51 9.49 -3.20
CA ILE A 77 -5.53 10.35 -2.57
C ILE A 77 -6.94 9.96 -3.06
N TYR A 78 -7.18 9.92 -4.37
CA TYR A 78 -8.50 9.57 -4.91
C TYR A 78 -8.90 8.14 -4.56
N PHE A 79 -7.94 7.21 -4.59
CA PHE A 79 -8.20 5.83 -4.21
C PHE A 79 -8.62 5.71 -2.75
N PHE A 80 -7.93 6.41 -1.83
CA PHE A 80 -8.30 6.44 -0.43
C PHE A 80 -9.69 7.07 -0.20
N LEU A 81 -9.97 8.23 -0.82
CA LEU A 81 -11.26 8.91 -0.66
C LEU A 81 -12.43 8.04 -1.14
N ILE A 82 -12.32 7.44 -2.32
CA ILE A 82 -13.38 6.59 -2.86
C ILE A 82 -13.43 5.23 -2.11
N GLY A 83 -12.28 4.72 -1.66
CA GLY A 83 -12.21 3.52 -0.82
C GLY A 83 -12.94 3.68 0.52
N ASN A 84 -13.00 4.89 1.09
CA ASN A 84 -13.81 5.15 2.29
C ASN A 84 -15.32 5.03 2.01
N LEU A 85 -15.78 5.38 0.80
CA LEU A 85 -17.17 5.14 0.41
C LEU A 85 -17.46 3.65 0.31
N VAL A 86 -16.53 2.86 -0.23
CA VAL A 86 -16.63 1.39 -0.26
C VAL A 86 -16.71 0.83 1.17
N ALA A 87 -15.90 1.33 2.09
CA ALA A 87 -15.92 0.91 3.50
C ALA A 87 -17.24 1.26 4.20
N ALA A 88 -17.77 2.45 3.97
CA ALA A 88 -19.06 2.87 4.51
C ALA A 88 -20.20 1.99 3.95
N LEU A 89 -20.25 1.77 2.64
CA LEU A 89 -21.24 0.91 1.99
C LEU A 89 -21.16 -0.54 2.49
N SER A 90 -19.94 -1.08 2.63
CA SER A 90 -19.71 -2.43 3.15
C SER A 90 -20.27 -2.57 4.58
N THR A 91 -20.07 -1.54 5.41
CA THR A 91 -20.60 -1.50 6.78
C THR A 91 -22.13 -1.46 6.79
N ILE A 92 -22.73 -0.57 5.99
CA ILE A 92 -24.18 -0.45 5.88
C ILE A 92 -24.79 -1.80 5.49
N VAL A 93 -24.25 -2.43 4.45
CA VAL A 93 -24.74 -3.72 3.94
C VAL A 93 -24.65 -4.81 5.01
N MET A 94 -23.49 -4.96 5.65
CA MET A 94 -23.28 -6.06 6.61
C MET A 94 -24.04 -5.88 7.92
N VAL A 95 -24.09 -4.65 8.44
CA VAL A 95 -24.85 -4.36 9.68
C VAL A 95 -26.35 -4.49 9.43
N TYR A 96 -26.85 -4.04 8.27
CA TYR A 96 -28.24 -4.25 7.90
C TYR A 96 -28.57 -5.74 7.74
N LEU A 97 -27.72 -6.50 7.04
CA LEU A 97 -27.92 -7.94 6.83
C LEU A 97 -27.97 -8.68 8.18
N VAL A 98 -26.98 -8.50 9.05
CA VAL A 98 -26.95 -9.25 10.31
C VAL A 98 -27.96 -8.71 11.33
N GLY A 99 -28.07 -7.39 11.47
CA GLY A 99 -28.99 -6.79 12.44
C GLY A 99 -30.46 -6.98 12.08
N ARG A 100 -30.86 -6.69 10.83
CA ARG A 100 -32.26 -6.74 10.41
C ARG A 100 -32.71 -8.12 9.92
N ILE A 101 -31.89 -8.81 9.13
CA ILE A 101 -32.32 -10.07 8.49
C ILE A 101 -32.07 -11.27 9.40
N VAL A 102 -30.92 -11.31 10.10
CA VAL A 102 -30.55 -12.48 10.92
C VAL A 102 -31.08 -12.37 12.35
N LEU A 103 -30.98 -11.19 12.97
CA LEU A 103 -31.36 -10.96 14.36
C LEU A 103 -32.74 -10.32 14.56
N ASP A 104 -33.42 -9.93 13.46
CA ASP A 104 -34.72 -9.22 13.46
C ASP A 104 -34.80 -8.00 14.39
N LEU A 105 -33.68 -7.31 14.60
CA LEU A 105 -33.63 -6.16 15.49
C LEU A 105 -34.22 -4.90 14.84
N PRO A 106 -34.86 -4.01 15.63
CA PRO A 106 -35.26 -2.69 15.16
C PRO A 106 -34.03 -1.84 14.83
N LEU A 107 -34.19 -0.90 13.89
CA LEU A 107 -33.11 -0.03 13.38
C LEU A 107 -32.42 0.78 14.49
N GLU A 108 -33.17 1.18 15.53
CA GLU A 108 -32.67 1.94 16.66
C GLU A 108 -31.57 1.18 17.43
N ASN A 109 -31.74 -0.14 17.60
CA ASN A 109 -30.76 -0.99 18.30
C ASN A 109 -29.49 -1.23 17.47
N ASN A 110 -29.54 -0.98 16.15
CA ASN A 110 -28.39 -1.15 15.26
C ASN A 110 -27.49 0.10 15.18
N VAL A 111 -27.84 1.21 15.83
CA VAL A 111 -27.04 2.45 15.78
C VAL A 111 -25.66 2.25 16.43
N GLN A 112 -25.59 1.60 17.59
CA GLN A 112 -24.33 1.39 18.29
C GLN A 112 -23.41 0.38 17.57
N PRO A 113 -23.90 -0.81 17.15
CA PRO A 113 -23.14 -1.72 16.29
C PRO A 113 -22.67 -1.06 15.00
N PHE A 114 -23.51 -0.23 14.36
CA PHE A 114 -23.15 0.48 13.14
C PHE A 114 -21.95 1.41 13.34
N LYS A 115 -21.98 2.25 14.38
CA LYS A 115 -20.87 3.18 14.68
C LYS A 115 -19.55 2.45 14.90
N LEU A 116 -19.57 1.37 15.69
CA LEU A 116 -18.35 0.58 15.96
C LEU A 116 -17.81 -0.09 14.71
N ASN A 117 -18.69 -0.71 13.91
CA ASN A 117 -18.28 -1.34 12.65
C ASN A 117 -17.80 -0.33 11.61
N LEU A 118 -18.32 0.91 11.61
CA LEU A 118 -17.87 1.97 10.71
C LEU A 118 -16.47 2.47 11.10
N ILE A 119 -16.21 2.64 12.39
CA ILE A 119 -14.86 2.95 12.89
C ILE A 119 -13.89 1.83 12.49
N TYR A 120 -14.27 0.58 12.72
CA TYR A 120 -13.48 -0.57 12.29
C TYR A 120 -13.20 -0.57 10.78
N ALA A 121 -14.23 -0.40 9.96
CA ALA A 121 -14.14 -0.42 8.50
C ALA A 121 -13.22 0.69 7.97
N THR A 122 -13.31 1.90 8.52
CA THR A 122 -12.45 3.03 8.12
C THR A 122 -11.00 2.81 8.52
N LEU A 123 -10.73 2.26 9.72
CA LEU A 123 -9.38 1.92 10.17
C LEU A 123 -8.74 0.80 9.34
N VAL A 124 -9.49 -0.26 9.03
CA VAL A 124 -9.01 -1.34 8.16
C VAL A 124 -8.77 -0.84 6.74
N ASN A 125 -9.67 -0.01 6.22
CA ASN A 125 -9.49 0.61 4.91
C ASN A 125 -8.23 1.48 4.88
N LEU A 126 -7.99 2.30 5.91
CA LEU A 126 -6.77 3.08 6.07
C LEU A 126 -5.54 2.17 6.09
N PHE A 127 -5.54 1.11 6.89
CA PHE A 127 -4.44 0.14 6.96
C PHE A 127 -4.11 -0.46 5.59
N PHE A 128 -5.12 -0.93 4.83
CA PHE A 128 -4.90 -1.46 3.49
C PHE A 128 -4.35 -0.42 2.51
N HIS A 129 -4.83 0.82 2.57
CA HIS A 129 -4.32 1.90 1.71
C HIS A 129 -2.88 2.28 2.05
N LEU A 130 -2.52 2.30 3.32
CA LEU A 130 -1.13 2.52 3.77
C LEU A 130 -0.22 1.41 3.27
N MET A 131 -0.58 0.14 3.48
CA MET A 131 0.19 -0.99 2.97
C MET A 131 0.34 -0.94 1.44
N ASN A 132 -0.74 -0.64 0.72
CA ASN A 132 -0.69 -0.52 -0.74
C ASN A 132 0.22 0.63 -1.20
N THR A 133 0.19 1.76 -0.48
CA THR A 133 1.05 2.92 -0.74
C THR A 133 2.51 2.57 -0.51
N ILE A 134 2.84 1.94 0.61
CA ILE A 134 4.20 1.48 0.92
C ILE A 134 4.72 0.58 -0.19
N LEU A 135 3.94 -0.43 -0.61
CA LEU A 135 4.34 -1.34 -1.69
C LEU A 135 4.58 -0.62 -3.03
N LEU A 136 3.71 0.35 -3.36
CA LEU A 136 3.83 1.12 -4.59
C LEU A 136 5.10 1.98 -4.60
N PHE A 137 5.38 2.70 -3.51
CA PHE A 137 6.56 3.56 -3.43
C PHE A 137 7.86 2.75 -3.28
N PHE A 138 7.84 1.66 -2.51
CA PHE A 138 9.00 0.78 -2.36
C PHE A 138 9.44 0.18 -3.70
N HIS A 139 8.50 -0.28 -4.54
CA HIS A 139 8.83 -0.80 -5.86
C HIS A 139 9.52 0.25 -6.74
N ASN A 140 9.01 1.49 -6.73
CA ASN A 140 9.58 2.59 -7.50
C ASN A 140 10.96 3.00 -6.98
N TYR A 141 11.11 3.09 -5.66
CA TYR A 141 12.38 3.42 -5.03
C TYR A 141 13.45 2.38 -5.36
N LYS A 142 13.10 1.08 -5.29
CA LYS A 142 14.00 0.00 -5.69
C LYS A 142 14.45 0.11 -7.14
N LYS A 143 13.53 0.46 -8.06
CA LYS A 143 13.87 0.66 -9.48
C LYS A 143 14.85 1.83 -9.67
N GLN A 144 14.55 2.98 -9.07
CA GLN A 144 15.42 4.17 -9.15
C GLN A 144 16.80 3.92 -8.52
N TRP A 145 16.85 3.16 -7.43
CA TRP A 145 18.10 2.80 -6.78
C TRP A 145 18.99 1.94 -7.68
N ILE A 146 18.41 0.95 -8.38
CA ILE A 146 19.15 0.13 -9.35
C ILE A 146 19.67 0.97 -10.52
N GLU A 147 18.83 1.84 -11.09
CA GLU A 147 19.22 2.74 -12.19
C GLU A 147 20.35 3.70 -11.77
N ALA A 148 20.27 4.25 -10.56
CA ALA A 148 21.31 5.13 -10.02
C ALA A 148 22.65 4.40 -9.80
N GLU A 149 22.60 3.16 -9.32
CA GLU A 149 23.78 2.32 -9.14
C GLU A 149 24.44 1.97 -10.49
N GLU A 150 23.65 1.66 -11.51
CA GLU A 150 24.14 1.41 -12.87
C GLU A 150 24.82 2.65 -13.47
N LEU A 151 24.18 3.83 -13.37
CA LEU A 151 24.77 5.09 -13.82
C LEU A 151 26.07 5.42 -13.08
N ARG A 152 26.12 5.16 -11.77
CA ARG A 152 27.33 5.35 -10.96
C ARG A 152 28.47 4.45 -11.44
N ARG A 153 28.18 3.18 -11.72
CA ARG A 153 29.18 2.24 -12.26
C ARG A 153 29.71 2.68 -13.61
N ILE A 154 28.84 3.10 -14.53
CA ILE A 154 29.23 3.61 -15.85
C ILE A 154 30.13 4.84 -15.70
N SER A 155 29.75 5.79 -14.84
CA SER A 155 30.54 7.00 -14.56
C SER A 155 31.93 6.67 -13.99
N THR A 156 32.02 5.79 -12.99
CA THR A 156 33.29 5.36 -12.41
C THR A 156 34.18 4.65 -13.45
N GLN A 157 33.59 3.81 -14.31
CA GLN A 157 34.34 3.14 -15.37
C GLN A 157 34.87 4.13 -16.43
N ALA A 158 34.07 5.13 -16.80
CA ALA A 158 34.51 6.19 -17.71
C ALA A 158 35.66 7.02 -17.11
N GLN A 159 35.59 7.37 -15.83
CA GLN A 159 36.69 8.04 -15.13
C GLN A 159 37.97 7.21 -15.12
N LEU A 160 37.85 5.90 -14.85
CA LEU A 160 38.99 4.98 -14.88
C LEU A 160 39.62 4.88 -16.28
N GLN A 161 38.80 4.83 -17.34
CA GLN A 161 39.29 4.86 -18.72
C GLN A 161 40.01 6.17 -19.05
N LEU A 162 39.48 7.31 -18.60
CA LEU A 162 40.14 8.61 -18.77
C LEU A 162 41.51 8.66 -18.08
N ILE A 163 41.60 8.20 -16.82
CA ILE A 163 42.87 8.11 -16.08
C ILE A 163 43.84 7.18 -16.81
N LYS A 164 43.38 6.00 -17.23
CA LYS A 164 44.22 5.05 -17.98
C LYS A 164 44.77 5.65 -19.28
N ASN A 165 43.97 6.47 -19.97
CA ASN A 165 44.40 7.16 -21.19
C ASN A 165 45.40 8.29 -20.91
N GLN A 166 45.29 9.00 -19.78
CA GLN A 166 46.26 10.04 -19.39
C GLN A 166 47.64 9.47 -19.00
N VAL A 167 47.67 8.28 -18.39
CA VAL A 167 48.92 7.58 -18.01
C VAL A 167 49.51 6.80 -19.20
N ASN A 168 48.92 6.92 -20.40
CA ASN A 168 49.42 6.25 -21.60
C ASN A 168 50.86 6.70 -21.92
N PRO A 169 51.83 5.77 -22.06
CA PRO A 169 53.22 6.11 -22.35
C PRO A 169 53.37 7.00 -23.59
N HIS A 170 52.52 6.86 -24.60
CA HIS A 170 52.55 7.74 -25.78
C HIS A 170 52.33 9.21 -25.41
N PHE A 171 51.42 9.50 -24.47
CA PHE A 171 51.17 10.87 -23.98
C PHE A 171 52.34 11.40 -23.18
N LEU A 172 52.93 10.56 -22.33
CA LEU A 172 54.13 10.90 -21.55
C LEU A 172 55.32 11.21 -22.46
N PHE A 173 55.60 10.37 -23.46
CA PHE A 173 56.68 10.61 -24.43
C PHE A 173 56.43 11.87 -25.27
N ASN A 174 55.18 12.14 -25.66
CA ASN A 174 54.85 13.35 -26.42
C ASN A 174 55.08 14.62 -25.58
N ASN A 175 54.69 14.62 -24.31
CA ASN A 175 54.95 15.73 -23.39
C ASN A 175 56.44 15.92 -23.14
N LEU A 176 57.20 14.85 -22.91
CA LEU A 176 58.66 14.91 -22.71
C LEU A 176 59.38 15.45 -23.96
N ASN A 177 58.98 15.02 -25.17
CA ASN A 177 59.57 15.51 -26.41
C ASN A 177 59.30 17.00 -26.64
N VAL A 178 58.06 17.46 -26.39
CA VAL A 178 57.71 18.89 -26.48
C VAL A 178 58.49 19.73 -25.47
N LEU A 179 58.63 19.23 -24.23
CA LEU A 179 59.35 19.94 -23.17
C LEU A 179 60.86 19.96 -23.46
N SER A 180 61.43 18.86 -23.94
CA SER A 180 62.82 18.80 -24.41
C SER A 180 63.07 19.76 -25.58
N ALA A 181 62.12 19.90 -26.51
CA ALA A 181 62.22 20.83 -27.63
C ALA A 181 62.16 22.31 -27.20
N MET A 182 61.51 22.62 -26.08
CA MET A 182 61.47 23.98 -25.51
C MET A 182 62.69 24.33 -24.67
N VAL A 183 63.33 23.35 -24.02
CA VAL A 183 64.53 23.56 -23.18
C VAL A 183 65.82 23.60 -24.01
N ILE A 184 65.85 22.91 -25.16
CA ILE A 184 67.02 22.84 -26.06
C ILE A 184 67.05 24.02 -27.06
N ARG A 185 66.02 24.86 -27.08
CA ARG A 185 66.05 26.19 -27.72
C ARG A 185 66.49 27.24 -26.72
#